data_AF-A0A9W9PNX9-F1
#
_entry.id   AF-A0A9W9PNX9-F1
#
_cell.length_a   1.000
_cell.length_b   1.000
_cell.length_c   1.000
_cell.angle_alpha   90.00
_cell.angle_beta   90.00
_cell.angle_gamma   90.00
#
_symmetry.space_group_name_H-M   'P 1'
#
loop_
_entity.id
_entity.type
_entity.pdbx_description
1 polymer ?
#
loop_
_entity_poly.entity_id
_entity_poly.type
_entity_poly.pdbx_seq_one_letter_code
_entity_poly.pdbx_strand_id
1 'polypeptide(L)'
;MPVCNLYLLQLAKSTDAHSFLQQLKQTPNLQVIVASRPRHVVIHPNILDNETLTKTHWDLLVLLQSSNPTPFNQLNHHITNTYKLPAGIPSKLLSNYSTRSETLKSEASSIPLTRSLDKILHSGSKSTSQNLEVSPSLLEFMTRLEKTHKGPVTMLNLLHFHHPDGKKSYYQYGQAFIPVAGKRGGNAKLVGNVVPAPAGQKDHSRGDRKKTEEWWNEISIVHYPSIRHFCDMLAGEDYQAINEKYRLSALRDTFLLCTTEFDVEGLENSKL
;
A
#
# COMPACT_ATOMS: atom_id res chain seq x y z
N MET A 1 9.83 2.02 -18.24
CA MET A 1 8.84 1.93 -17.15
C MET A 1 7.86 3.08 -17.35
N PRO A 2 6.61 2.83 -17.79
CA PRO A 2 5.58 3.86 -17.80
C PRO A 2 5.43 4.50 -16.41
N VAL A 3 5.15 5.80 -16.39
CA VAL A 3 4.91 6.55 -15.16
C VAL A 3 3.45 6.39 -14.77
N CYS A 4 3.22 5.92 -13.55
CA CYS A 4 1.94 5.96 -12.87
C CYS A 4 2.04 6.98 -11.75
N ASN A 5 0.91 7.62 -11.41
CA ASN A 5 0.83 8.53 -10.28
C ASN A 5 0.02 7.87 -9.17
N LEU A 6 0.66 7.66 -8.02
CA LEU A 6 -0.02 7.28 -6.79
C LEU A 6 -0.62 8.54 -6.17
N TYR A 7 -1.90 8.47 -5.79
CA TYR A 7 -2.57 9.53 -5.05
C TYR A 7 -3.16 8.98 -3.74
N LEU A 8 -3.05 9.76 -2.68
CA LEU A 8 -3.97 9.73 -1.55
C LEU A 8 -4.81 10.99 -1.62
N LEU A 9 -6.13 10.84 -1.56
CA LEU A 9 -7.09 11.93 -1.67
C LEU A 9 -7.93 11.98 -0.40
N GLN A 10 -8.04 13.16 0.18
CA GLN A 10 -9.08 13.47 1.14
C GLN A 10 -10.23 14.11 0.38
N LEU A 11 -11.41 13.53 0.50
CA LEU A 11 -12.60 13.99 -0.19
C LEU A 11 -13.37 14.98 0.68
N ALA A 12 -14.17 15.84 0.05
CA ALA A 12 -15.12 16.68 0.77
C ALA A 12 -16.12 15.80 1.53
N LYS A 13 -16.58 16.24 2.70
CA LYS A 13 -17.51 15.47 3.54
C LYS A 13 -18.81 15.07 2.84
N SER A 14 -19.22 15.83 1.81
CA SER A 14 -20.39 15.56 0.98
C SER A 14 -20.14 14.56 -0.15
N THR A 15 -18.92 14.10 -0.34
CA THR A 15 -18.52 13.25 -1.46
C THR A 15 -18.36 11.80 -1.00
N ASP A 16 -19.15 10.90 -1.60
CA ASP A 16 -18.92 9.47 -1.47
C ASP A 16 -17.78 8.99 -2.39
N ALA A 17 -16.92 8.12 -1.87
CA ALA A 17 -15.75 7.63 -2.58
C ALA A 17 -16.10 6.69 -3.76
N HIS A 18 -17.19 5.93 -3.69
CA HIS A 18 -17.62 5.08 -4.82
C HIS A 18 -18.13 5.94 -5.96
N SER A 19 -19.00 6.92 -5.66
CA SER A 19 -19.50 7.87 -6.67
C SER A 19 -18.36 8.68 -7.29
N PHE A 20 -17.39 9.15 -6.50
CA PHE A 20 -16.19 9.81 -7.01
C PHE A 20 -15.39 8.91 -7.96
N LEU A 21 -15.18 7.64 -7.58
CA LEU A 21 -14.46 6.67 -8.41
C LEU A 21 -15.19 6.35 -9.72
N GLN A 22 -16.52 6.26 -9.70
CA GLN A 22 -17.32 6.07 -10.91
C GLN A 22 -17.13 7.23 -11.89
N GLN A 23 -17.17 8.47 -11.39
CA GLN A 23 -16.91 9.65 -12.22
C GLN A 23 -15.47 9.70 -12.72
N LEU A 24 -14.49 9.36 -11.87
CA LEU A 24 -13.07 9.33 -12.25
C LEU A 24 -12.80 8.34 -13.40
N LYS A 25 -13.47 7.19 -13.40
CA LYS A 25 -13.37 6.18 -14.47
C LYS A 25 -13.94 6.66 -15.81
N GLN A 26 -14.77 7.71 -15.81
CA GLN A 26 -15.31 8.32 -17.03
C GLN A 26 -14.35 9.34 -17.65
N THR A 27 -13.29 9.75 -16.94
CA THR A 27 -12.29 10.69 -17.45
C THR A 27 -11.56 10.10 -18.67
N PRO A 28 -11.57 10.79 -19.83
CA PRO A 28 -10.88 10.30 -21.03
C PRO A 28 -9.37 10.15 -20.81
N ASN A 29 -8.79 9.12 -21.44
CA ASN A 29 -7.34 8.83 -21.40
C ASN A 29 -6.78 8.65 -19.97
N LEU A 30 -7.61 8.14 -19.06
CA LEU A 30 -7.25 7.83 -17.69
C LEU A 30 -7.58 6.37 -17.39
N GLN A 31 -6.58 5.66 -16.88
CA GLN A 31 -6.74 4.30 -16.39
C GLN A 31 -6.53 4.28 -14.88
N VAL A 32 -7.54 3.78 -14.16
CA VAL A 32 -7.43 3.47 -12.74
C VAL A 32 -6.87 2.06 -12.61
N ILE A 33 -5.62 1.93 -12.18
CA ILE A 33 -4.95 0.63 -11.99
C ILE A 33 -5.33 0.06 -10.63
N VAL A 34 -5.22 0.87 -9.57
CA VAL A 34 -5.60 0.50 -8.20
C VAL A 34 -6.56 1.56 -7.67
N ALA A 35 -7.60 1.12 -6.97
CA ALA A 35 -8.46 1.97 -6.17
C ALA A 35 -8.74 1.28 -4.84
N SER A 36 -8.37 1.92 -3.73
CA SER A 36 -8.48 1.32 -2.40
C SER A 36 -8.84 2.36 -1.35
N ARG A 37 -9.57 1.94 -0.33
CA ARG A 37 -9.87 2.75 0.84
C ARG A 37 -8.77 2.60 1.88
N PRO A 38 -8.12 3.68 2.33
CA PRO A 38 -7.22 3.66 3.48
C PRO A 38 -7.93 3.17 4.75
N ARG A 39 -7.28 2.30 5.52
CA ARG A 39 -7.85 1.71 6.76
C ARG A 39 -7.01 1.98 7.99
N HIS A 40 -5.70 1.77 7.92
CA HIS A 40 -4.82 1.90 9.07
C HIS A 40 -3.36 2.08 8.67
N VAL A 41 -2.67 3.03 9.29
CA VAL A 41 -1.22 3.19 9.14
C VAL A 41 -0.53 2.20 10.08
N VAL A 42 0.12 1.19 9.51
CA VAL A 42 0.85 0.14 10.23
C VAL A 42 2.23 0.63 10.66
N ILE A 43 2.93 1.35 9.76
CA ILE A 43 4.22 1.97 10.04
C ILE A 43 4.14 3.45 9.70
N HIS A 44 4.50 4.29 10.68
CA HIS A 44 4.55 5.73 10.52
C HIS A 44 5.96 6.13 10.05
N PRO A 45 6.10 7.00 9.04
CA PRO A 45 7.41 7.48 8.63
C PRO A 45 7.97 8.41 9.71
N ASN A 46 9.29 8.41 9.90
CA ASN A 46 9.95 9.26 10.89
C ASN A 46 10.58 10.52 10.29
N ILE A 47 10.80 10.54 8.97
CA ILE A 47 11.59 11.57 8.29
C ILE A 47 10.76 12.21 7.17
N LEU A 48 10.20 11.39 6.28
CA LEU A 48 9.58 11.84 5.03
C LEU A 48 8.07 11.96 5.18
N ASP A 49 7.56 13.15 4.88
CA ASP A 49 6.13 13.46 4.73
C ASP A 49 5.24 13.00 5.89
N ASN A 50 5.81 12.82 7.10
CA ASN A 50 5.09 12.29 8.26
C ASN A 50 3.83 13.09 8.55
N GLU A 51 3.93 14.41 8.71
CA GLU A 51 2.76 15.21 9.05
C GLU A 51 1.62 15.03 8.03
N THR A 52 1.94 15.11 6.73
CA THR A 52 0.94 14.97 5.67
C THR A 52 0.35 13.56 5.64
N LEU A 53 1.18 12.52 5.70
CA LEU A 53 0.75 11.13 5.58
C LEU A 53 -0.04 10.62 6.79
N THR A 54 0.24 11.16 7.99
CA THR A 54 -0.31 10.63 9.25
C THR A 54 -1.37 11.51 9.90
N LYS A 55 -1.33 12.84 9.69
CA LYS A 55 -2.33 13.76 10.27
C LYS A 55 -3.55 13.94 9.36
N THR A 56 -3.43 13.62 8.08
CA THR A 56 -4.55 13.71 7.12
C THR A 56 -5.35 12.42 7.12
N HIS A 57 -6.68 12.52 7.23
CA HIS A 57 -7.55 11.39 6.96
C HIS A 57 -7.67 11.22 5.44
N TRP A 58 -7.18 10.11 4.91
CA TRP A 58 -7.25 9.80 3.49
C TRP A 58 -8.46 8.92 3.20
N ASP A 59 -9.32 9.35 2.29
CA ASP A 59 -10.54 8.61 1.93
C ASP A 59 -10.32 7.65 0.78
N LEU A 60 -9.36 7.96 -0.10
CA LEU A 60 -9.12 7.24 -1.33
C LEU A 60 -7.62 7.15 -1.68
N LEU A 61 -7.13 5.93 -1.88
CA LEU A 61 -5.88 5.64 -2.56
C LEU A 61 -6.19 5.27 -4.02
N VAL A 62 -5.56 5.94 -4.98
CA VAL A 62 -5.60 5.52 -6.39
C VAL A 62 -4.20 5.48 -7.02
N LEU A 63 -3.97 4.48 -7.85
CA LEU A 63 -2.82 4.44 -8.75
C LEU A 63 -3.32 4.65 -10.17
N LEU A 64 -2.93 5.76 -10.79
CA LEU A 64 -3.44 6.20 -12.08
C LEU A 64 -2.36 6.14 -13.15
N GLN A 65 -2.73 5.68 -14.34
CA GLN A 65 -1.95 5.89 -15.56
C GLN A 65 -2.77 6.79 -16.48
N SER A 66 -2.23 7.97 -16.80
CA SER A 66 -2.93 8.93 -17.64
C SER A 66 -1.93 9.75 -18.46
N SER A 67 -2.34 10.12 -19.67
CA SER A 67 -1.65 11.14 -20.47
C SER A 67 -2.06 12.57 -20.08
N ASN A 68 -3.11 12.73 -19.26
CA ASN A 68 -3.60 14.01 -18.79
C ASN A 68 -2.81 14.47 -17.53
N PRO A 69 -2.19 15.68 -17.53
CA PRO A 69 -1.48 16.20 -16.37
C PRO A 69 -2.40 16.57 -15.20
N THR A 70 -3.69 16.81 -15.45
CA THR A 70 -4.70 17.23 -14.47
C THR A 70 -5.88 16.24 -14.46
N PRO A 71 -5.68 15.01 -13.95
CA PRO A 71 -6.67 13.94 -14.02
C PRO A 71 -7.96 14.24 -13.24
N PHE A 72 -7.91 15.21 -12.31
CA PHE A 72 -9.03 15.58 -11.44
C PHE A 72 -9.65 16.94 -11.76
N ASN A 73 -9.31 17.60 -12.87
CA ASN A 73 -9.76 18.98 -13.13
C ASN A 73 -11.29 19.17 -12.94
N GLN A 74 -12.09 18.24 -13.45
CA GLN A 74 -13.56 18.26 -13.31
C GLN A 74 -14.05 17.83 -11.92
N LEU A 75 -13.25 17.09 -11.17
CA LEU A 75 -13.57 16.53 -9.85
C LEU A 75 -12.92 17.29 -8.70
N ASN A 76 -12.18 18.37 -8.99
CA ASN A 76 -11.33 19.04 -8.01
C ASN A 76 -12.14 19.61 -6.83
N HIS A 77 -13.38 20.04 -7.09
CA HIS A 77 -14.30 20.54 -6.07
C HIS A 77 -14.72 19.47 -5.04
N HIS A 78 -14.47 18.19 -5.32
CA HIS A 78 -14.70 17.08 -4.39
C HIS A 78 -13.46 16.71 -3.57
N ILE A 79 -12.30 17.33 -3.83
CA ILE A 79 -11.03 16.98 -3.19
C ILE A 79 -10.63 18.13 -2.27
N THR A 80 -10.32 17.82 -1.02
CA THR A 80 -9.87 18.80 -0.02
C THR A 80 -8.36 18.78 0.19
N ASN A 81 -7.75 17.59 0.15
CA ASN A 81 -6.31 17.43 0.20
C ASN A 81 -5.84 16.33 -0.76
N THR A 82 -4.62 16.50 -1.27
CA THR A 82 -3.98 15.58 -2.22
C THR A 82 -2.55 15.30 -1.79
N TYR A 83 -2.19 14.03 -1.71
CA TYR A 83 -0.81 13.57 -1.74
C TYR A 83 -0.57 12.87 -3.07
N LYS A 84 0.46 13.26 -3.83
CA LYS A 84 0.79 12.65 -5.13
C LYS A 84 2.24 12.19 -5.18
N LEU A 85 2.48 10.97 -5.65
CA LEU A 85 3.79 10.39 -5.81
C LEU A 85 3.95 9.71 -7.19
N PRO A 86 4.74 10.27 -8.11
CA PRO A 86 5.03 9.64 -9.39
C PRO A 86 5.94 8.42 -9.23
N ALA A 87 5.59 7.31 -9.87
CA ALA A 87 6.39 6.09 -9.85
C ALA A 87 6.47 5.45 -11.25
N GLY A 88 7.68 5.10 -11.67
CA GLY A 88 7.92 4.28 -12.84
C GLY A 88 7.69 2.81 -12.50
N ILE A 89 6.69 2.19 -13.13
CA ILE A 89 6.34 0.77 -12.92
C ILE A 89 6.76 -0.04 -14.15
N PRO A 90 7.34 -1.25 -13.98
CA PRO A 90 7.61 -2.15 -15.10
C PRO A 90 6.35 -2.47 -15.91
N SER A 91 6.40 -2.31 -17.24
CA SER A 91 5.23 -2.52 -18.12
C SER A 91 4.63 -3.91 -17.97
N LYS A 92 5.48 -4.93 -17.76
CA LYS A 92 5.05 -6.32 -17.54
C LYS A 92 4.15 -6.48 -16.31
N LEU A 93 4.41 -5.72 -15.24
CA LEU A 93 3.58 -5.73 -14.03
C LEU A 93 2.25 -5.02 -14.23
N LEU A 94 2.20 -4.00 -15.11
CA LEU A 94 0.95 -3.32 -15.44
C LEU A 94 0.07 -4.15 -16.37
N SER A 95 0.67 -4.73 -17.42
CA SER A 95 -0.08 -5.49 -18.44
C SER A 95 -0.77 -6.73 -17.88
N ASN A 96 -0.22 -7.33 -16.82
CA ASN A 96 -0.82 -8.49 -16.16
C ASN A 96 -1.53 -8.17 -14.84
N TYR A 97 -1.64 -6.88 -14.47
CA TYR A 97 -2.13 -6.49 -13.15
C TYR A 97 -3.56 -6.96 -12.90
N SER A 98 -4.50 -6.71 -13.83
CA SER A 98 -5.92 -7.05 -13.64
C SER A 98 -6.11 -8.53 -13.36
N THR A 99 -5.65 -9.38 -14.28
CA THR A 99 -5.73 -10.84 -14.16
C THR A 99 -5.05 -11.33 -12.88
N ARG A 100 -3.84 -10.84 -12.57
CA ARG A 100 -3.14 -11.24 -11.34
C ARG A 100 -3.89 -10.83 -10.08
N SER A 101 -4.44 -9.62 -10.05
CA SER A 101 -5.21 -9.10 -8.92
C SER A 101 -6.50 -9.89 -8.72
N GLU A 102 -7.21 -10.21 -9.81
CA GLU A 102 -8.42 -11.05 -9.81
C GLU A 102 -8.14 -12.46 -9.29
N THR A 103 -7.08 -13.13 -9.78
CA THR A 103 -6.67 -14.47 -9.31
C THR A 103 -6.35 -14.46 -7.82
N LEU A 104 -5.55 -13.51 -7.36
CA LEU A 104 -5.20 -13.41 -5.93
C LEU A 104 -6.44 -13.22 -5.05
N LYS A 105 -7.41 -12.42 -5.51
CA LYS A 105 -8.64 -12.17 -4.77
C LYS A 105 -9.58 -13.38 -4.77
N SER A 106 -9.69 -14.11 -5.87
CA SER A 106 -10.55 -15.30 -5.95
C SER A 106 -10.01 -16.47 -5.13
N GLU A 107 -8.68 -16.59 -5.03
CA GLU A 107 -8.00 -17.63 -4.24
C GLU A 107 -7.91 -17.28 -2.75
N ALA A 108 -8.14 -16.02 -2.37
CA ALA A 108 -7.91 -15.55 -1.01
C ALA A 108 -8.59 -16.40 0.08
N SER A 109 -9.83 -16.83 -0.13
CA SER A 109 -10.57 -17.62 0.87
C SER A 109 -10.06 -19.05 1.04
N SER A 110 -9.28 -19.59 0.10
CA SER A 110 -8.74 -20.95 0.16
C SER A 110 -7.35 -21.04 0.77
N ILE A 111 -6.67 -19.89 0.97
CA ILE A 111 -5.33 -19.86 1.57
C ILE A 111 -5.44 -20.13 3.08
N PRO A 112 -4.71 -21.12 3.64
CA PRO A 112 -4.70 -21.38 5.06
C PRO A 112 -3.76 -20.44 5.83
N LEU A 113 -4.08 -20.18 7.10
CA LEU A 113 -3.15 -19.56 8.05
C LEU A 113 -2.09 -20.57 8.50
N THR A 114 -0.89 -20.08 8.83
CA THR A 114 0.18 -20.91 9.40
C THR A 114 0.05 -21.09 10.92
N ARG A 115 -0.91 -20.40 11.54
CA ARG A 115 -1.15 -20.37 12.99
C ARG A 115 0.02 -19.80 13.80
N SER A 116 0.88 -19.02 13.14
CA SER A 116 1.95 -18.28 13.80
C SER A 116 1.38 -17.25 14.77
N LEU A 117 0.22 -16.66 14.42
CA LEU A 117 -0.47 -15.68 15.26
C LEU A 117 -0.94 -16.27 16.60
N ASP A 118 -1.31 -17.55 16.63
CA ASP A 118 -1.79 -18.22 17.85
C ASP A 118 -0.71 -18.15 18.94
N LYS A 119 0.58 -18.30 18.60
CA LYS A 119 1.67 -18.21 19.58
C LYS A 119 1.77 -16.83 20.23
N ILE A 120 1.71 -15.76 19.45
CA ILE A 120 1.86 -14.37 19.95
C ILE A 120 0.72 -13.96 20.86
N LEU A 121 -0.51 -14.44 20.61
CA LEU A 121 -1.64 -14.19 21.49
C LEU A 121 -1.45 -14.77 22.90
N HIS A 122 -0.56 -15.76 23.07
CA HIS A 122 -0.23 -16.37 24.36
C HIS A 122 1.10 -15.87 24.95
N SER A 123 2.09 -15.54 24.11
CA SER A 123 3.45 -15.17 24.55
C SER A 123 3.70 -13.66 24.69
N GLY A 124 2.73 -12.83 24.29
CA GLY A 124 2.85 -11.38 24.28
C GLY A 124 3.33 -10.82 22.94
N SER A 125 2.91 -9.58 22.64
CA SER A 125 3.21 -8.83 21.43
C SER A 125 4.24 -7.72 21.69
N LYS A 126 4.84 -7.14 20.63
CA LYS A 126 5.72 -5.97 20.76
C LYS A 126 4.89 -4.72 21.01
N SER A 127 5.46 -3.70 21.65
CA SER A 127 4.73 -2.47 21.95
C SER A 127 4.32 -1.67 20.70
N THR A 128 5.04 -1.82 19.58
CA THR A 128 4.77 -1.10 18.32
C THR A 128 4.97 -2.01 17.11
N SER A 129 4.40 -1.64 15.97
CA SER A 129 4.59 -2.33 14.67
C SER A 129 5.61 -1.62 13.76
N GLN A 130 6.43 -0.72 14.31
CA GLN A 130 7.35 0.12 13.53
C GLN A 130 8.39 -0.70 12.75
N ASN A 131 8.78 -1.86 13.28
CA ASN A 131 9.71 -2.79 12.63
C ASN A 131 8.98 -4.00 12.03
N LEU A 132 7.66 -3.92 11.78
CA LEU A 132 6.83 -5.01 11.25
C LEU A 132 6.67 -6.22 12.18
N GLU A 133 6.50 -5.97 13.46
CA GLU A 133 6.03 -6.97 14.42
C GLU A 133 4.54 -6.79 14.74
N VAL A 134 3.93 -7.85 15.26
CA VAL A 134 2.58 -7.78 15.81
C VAL A 134 2.61 -6.95 17.08
N SER A 135 1.75 -5.92 17.13
CA SER A 135 1.54 -5.05 18.29
C SER A 135 0.09 -5.07 18.79
N PRO A 136 -0.20 -4.64 20.03
CA PRO A 136 -1.57 -4.52 20.51
C PRO A 136 -2.46 -3.68 19.60
N SER A 137 -1.99 -2.53 19.11
CA SER A 137 -2.80 -1.67 18.23
C SER A 137 -3.10 -2.34 16.90
N LEU A 138 -2.14 -3.11 16.35
CA LEU A 138 -2.35 -3.86 15.12
C LEU A 138 -3.35 -5.01 15.32
N LEU A 139 -3.30 -5.70 16.47
CA LEU A 139 -4.28 -6.74 16.83
C LEU A 139 -5.68 -6.15 16.99
N GLU A 140 -5.81 -5.02 17.69
CA GLU A 140 -7.09 -4.31 17.82
C GLU A 140 -7.64 -3.89 16.45
N PHE A 141 -6.78 -3.35 15.58
CA PHE A 141 -7.16 -2.99 14.22
C PHE A 141 -7.64 -4.22 13.43
N MET A 142 -6.89 -5.32 13.47
CA MET A 142 -7.26 -6.59 12.84
C MET A 142 -8.66 -7.03 13.29
N THR A 143 -8.89 -7.11 14.60
CA THR A 143 -10.18 -7.50 15.17
C THR A 143 -11.31 -6.55 14.77
N ARG A 144 -11.07 -5.23 14.72
CA ARG A 144 -12.09 -4.29 14.26
C ARG A 144 -12.40 -4.45 12.77
N LEU A 145 -11.37 -4.59 11.93
CA LEU A 145 -11.55 -4.70 10.48
C LEU A 145 -12.31 -5.98 10.13
N GLU A 146 -11.97 -7.12 10.74
CA GLU A 146 -12.62 -8.42 10.49
C GLU A 146 -14.13 -8.43 10.77
N LYS A 147 -14.63 -7.49 11.59
CA LYS A 147 -16.08 -7.32 11.82
C LYS A 147 -16.80 -6.75 10.60
N THR A 148 -16.09 -6.01 9.76
CA THR A 148 -16.67 -5.26 8.62
C THR A 148 -16.11 -5.68 7.26
N HIS A 149 -14.99 -6.41 7.24
CA HIS A 149 -14.30 -6.84 6.04
C HIS A 149 -13.41 -8.06 6.33
N LYS A 150 -13.83 -9.25 5.88
CA LYS A 150 -13.06 -10.49 6.04
C LYS A 150 -12.17 -10.80 4.84
N GLY A 151 -12.37 -10.09 3.74
CA GLY A 151 -11.72 -10.34 2.46
C GLY A 151 -10.29 -9.79 2.35
N PRO A 152 -9.75 -9.79 1.11
CA PRO A 152 -8.40 -9.31 0.81
C PRO A 152 -8.09 -7.91 1.31
N VAL A 153 -6.85 -7.71 1.76
CA VAL A 153 -6.30 -6.39 2.08
C VAL A 153 -5.10 -6.10 1.19
N THR A 154 -4.86 -4.82 0.98
CA THR A 154 -3.75 -4.32 0.17
C THR A 154 -2.89 -3.37 1.00
N MET A 155 -1.59 -3.63 1.01
CA MET A 155 -0.60 -2.85 1.73
C MET A 155 0.16 -1.96 0.76
N LEU A 156 0.03 -0.64 0.92
CA LEU A 156 0.91 0.33 0.26
C LEU A 156 2.16 0.51 1.12
N ASN A 157 3.33 0.28 0.55
CA ASN A 157 4.61 0.65 1.14
C ASN A 157 5.21 1.82 0.38
N LEU A 158 5.69 2.82 1.10
CA LEU A 158 6.66 3.80 0.62
C LEU A 158 7.99 3.54 1.31
N LEU A 159 9.07 3.48 0.54
CA LEU A 159 10.36 3.02 1.00
C LEU A 159 11.44 4.05 0.69
N HIS A 160 12.19 4.43 1.72
CA HIS A 160 13.40 5.23 1.59
C HIS A 160 14.59 4.40 2.07
N PHE A 161 15.57 4.18 1.20
CA PHE A 161 16.70 3.31 1.47
C PHE A 161 17.87 4.07 2.06
N HIS A 162 18.65 3.40 2.91
CA HIS A 162 20.00 3.87 3.22
C HIS A 162 20.87 3.85 1.96
N HIS A 163 21.67 4.89 1.77
CA HIS A 163 22.70 4.92 0.73
C HIS A 163 24.05 4.45 1.31
N PRO A 164 24.89 3.73 0.54
CA PRO A 164 24.64 3.28 -0.84
C PRO A 164 23.91 1.92 -0.93
N ASP A 165 23.97 1.08 0.10
CA ASP A 165 23.67 -0.36 -0.01
C ASP A 165 22.22 -0.77 0.34
N GLY A 166 21.40 0.13 0.87
CA GLY A 166 20.06 -0.19 1.34
C GLY A 166 19.17 -0.80 0.25
N LYS A 167 19.22 -0.28 -0.98
CA LYS A 167 18.45 -0.84 -2.10
C LYS A 167 18.86 -2.29 -2.43
N LYS A 168 20.14 -2.60 -2.35
CA LYS A 168 20.65 -3.96 -2.62
C LYS A 168 20.20 -4.93 -1.53
N SER A 169 20.30 -4.52 -0.28
CA SER A 169 19.82 -5.31 0.86
C SER A 169 18.30 -5.53 0.80
N TYR A 170 17.53 -4.49 0.45
CA TYR A 170 16.08 -4.61 0.27
C TYR A 170 15.69 -5.50 -0.91
N TYR A 171 16.49 -5.52 -1.98
CA TYR A 171 16.28 -6.47 -3.08
C TYR A 171 16.44 -7.92 -2.61
N GLN A 172 17.41 -8.21 -1.74
CA GLN A 172 17.56 -9.53 -1.11
C GLN A 172 16.35 -9.86 -0.21
N TYR A 173 15.84 -8.87 0.53
CA TYR A 173 14.58 -9.02 1.26
C TYR A 173 13.43 -9.40 0.31
N GLY A 174 13.27 -8.70 -0.82
CA GLY A 174 12.21 -8.99 -1.80
C GLY A 174 12.28 -10.41 -2.37
N GLN A 175 13.48 -10.93 -2.63
CA GLN A 175 13.66 -12.33 -3.06
C GLN A 175 13.27 -13.32 -1.97
N ALA A 176 13.70 -13.08 -0.73
CA ALA A 176 13.38 -13.95 0.41
C ALA A 176 11.91 -13.87 0.83
N PHE A 177 11.25 -12.73 0.60
CA PHE A 177 9.86 -12.49 0.90
C PHE A 177 8.91 -13.39 0.11
N ILE A 178 9.20 -13.67 -1.16
CA ILE A 178 8.33 -14.46 -2.04
C ILE A 178 7.94 -15.82 -1.42
N PRO A 179 8.89 -16.71 -1.06
CA PRO A 179 8.52 -18.00 -0.46
C PRO A 179 7.93 -17.88 0.94
N VAL A 180 8.32 -16.87 1.73
CA VAL A 180 7.86 -16.72 3.13
C VAL A 180 6.44 -16.17 3.20
N ALA A 181 6.16 -15.10 2.46
CA ALA A 181 4.84 -14.50 2.38
C ALA A 181 3.87 -15.36 1.55
N GLY A 182 4.39 -16.04 0.51
CA GLY A 182 3.60 -16.92 -0.35
C GLY A 182 2.89 -18.06 0.40
N LYS A 183 3.49 -18.59 1.48
CA LYS A 183 2.84 -19.58 2.37
C LYS A 183 1.52 -19.08 2.97
N ARG A 184 1.34 -17.77 3.06
CA ARG A 184 0.20 -17.07 3.67
C ARG A 184 -0.56 -16.24 2.63
N GLY A 185 -0.32 -16.49 1.33
CA GLY A 185 -0.93 -15.77 0.21
C GLY A 185 -0.43 -14.34 0.01
N GLY A 186 0.62 -13.92 0.71
CA GLY A 186 1.22 -12.61 0.54
C GLY A 186 1.89 -12.46 -0.82
N ASN A 187 1.58 -11.39 -1.56
CA ASN A 187 2.05 -11.23 -2.93
C ASN A 187 2.29 -9.77 -3.33
N ALA A 188 3.53 -9.42 -3.72
CA ALA A 188 3.85 -8.09 -4.23
C ALA A 188 3.32 -7.91 -5.66
N LYS A 189 2.13 -7.32 -5.80
CA LYS A 189 1.43 -7.15 -7.07
C LYS A 189 2.15 -6.14 -7.97
N LEU A 190 2.51 -4.99 -7.40
CA LEU A 190 3.22 -3.92 -8.08
C LEU A 190 4.41 -3.47 -7.25
N VAL A 191 5.50 -3.16 -7.94
CA VAL A 191 6.68 -2.48 -7.41
C VAL A 191 7.10 -1.44 -8.43
N GLY A 192 7.44 -0.24 -7.99
CA GLY A 192 7.82 0.86 -8.88
C GLY A 192 8.85 1.78 -8.24
N ASN A 193 9.80 2.25 -9.03
CA ASN A 193 10.75 3.25 -8.56
C ASN A 193 10.06 4.61 -8.58
N VAL A 194 10.14 5.34 -7.48
CA VAL A 194 9.66 6.72 -7.43
C VAL A 194 10.54 7.57 -8.35
N VAL A 195 9.91 8.39 -9.18
CA VAL A 195 10.59 9.24 -10.17
C VAL A 195 10.27 10.71 -9.92
N PRO A 196 11.15 11.64 -10.35
CA PRO A 196 10.78 13.04 -10.44
C PRO A 196 9.53 13.21 -11.30
N ALA A 197 8.69 14.19 -10.98
CA ALA A 197 7.57 14.52 -11.86
C ALA A 197 8.09 15.02 -13.22
N PRO A 198 7.32 14.82 -14.30
CA PRO A 198 7.66 15.40 -15.60
C PRO A 198 7.85 16.92 -15.51
N ALA A 199 8.79 17.45 -16.30
CA ALA A 199 9.07 18.88 -16.35
C ALA A 199 7.78 19.69 -16.55
N GLY A 200 7.55 20.69 -15.69
CA GLY A 200 6.36 21.55 -15.72
C GLY A 200 5.20 21.13 -14.81
N GLN A 201 5.22 19.93 -14.21
CA GLN A 201 4.24 19.56 -13.17
C GLN A 201 4.78 19.90 -11.78
N LYS A 202 4.24 20.97 -11.17
CA LYS A 202 4.59 21.39 -9.79
C LYS A 202 3.75 20.74 -8.70
N ASP A 203 2.63 20.12 -9.08
CA ASP A 203 1.72 19.47 -8.16
C ASP A 203 2.18 18.03 -7.92
N HIS A 204 3.10 17.86 -6.97
CA HIS A 204 3.52 16.56 -6.43
C HIS A 204 4.06 16.73 -5.00
N SER A 205 4.00 15.66 -4.19
CA SER A 205 4.37 15.69 -2.76
C SER A 205 5.79 16.19 -2.49
N ARG A 206 6.70 16.12 -3.48
CA ARG A 206 8.08 16.61 -3.34
C ARG A 206 8.22 18.13 -3.26
N GLY A 207 7.26 18.89 -3.79
CA GLY A 207 7.42 20.34 -3.99
C GLY A 207 8.73 20.72 -4.70
N ASP A 208 9.26 21.91 -4.41
CA ASP A 208 10.54 22.41 -4.97
C ASP A 208 11.80 21.84 -4.28
N ARG A 209 11.71 20.70 -3.57
CA ARG A 209 12.85 20.09 -2.86
C ARG A 209 13.94 19.68 -3.86
N LYS A 210 14.93 20.57 -4.06
CA LYS A 210 16.13 20.39 -4.91
C LYS A 210 17.02 19.22 -4.49
N LYS A 211 16.86 18.67 -3.28
CA LYS A 211 17.66 17.54 -2.82
C LYS A 211 17.15 16.23 -3.43
N THR A 212 18.04 15.50 -4.08
CA THR A 212 17.84 14.15 -4.62
C THR A 212 17.87 13.07 -3.54
N GLU A 213 18.36 13.39 -2.34
CA GLU A 213 18.77 12.40 -1.34
C GLU A 213 17.73 12.11 -0.24
N GLU A 214 16.72 12.97 -0.06
CA GLU A 214 15.68 12.80 0.97
C GLU A 214 14.31 12.72 0.31
N TRP A 215 14.06 11.57 -0.33
CA TRP A 215 12.83 11.30 -1.06
C TRP A 215 12.52 9.80 -1.02
N TRP A 216 11.24 9.46 -1.12
CA TRP A 216 10.84 8.07 -1.34
C TRP A 216 11.53 7.52 -2.58
N ASN A 217 12.10 6.32 -2.49
CA ASN A 217 12.82 5.69 -3.60
C ASN A 217 11.94 4.68 -4.34
N GLU A 218 11.04 4.00 -3.63
CA GLU A 218 10.25 2.91 -4.16
C GLU A 218 8.84 2.88 -3.54
N ILE A 219 7.87 2.47 -4.35
CA ILE A 219 6.54 2.06 -3.89
C ILE A 219 6.36 0.56 -4.10
N SER A 220 5.62 -0.08 -3.19
CA SER A 220 5.09 -1.42 -3.46
C SER A 220 3.65 -1.56 -3.00
N ILE A 221 2.88 -2.33 -3.75
CA ILE A 221 1.47 -2.66 -3.47
C ILE A 221 1.38 -4.17 -3.30
N VAL A 222 1.11 -4.60 -2.08
CA VAL A 222 1.20 -6.00 -1.67
C VAL A 222 -0.18 -6.50 -1.27
N HIS A 223 -0.63 -7.61 -1.85
CA HIS A 223 -1.86 -8.29 -1.49
C HIS A 223 -1.63 -9.25 -0.32
N TYR A 224 -2.64 -9.36 0.55
CA TYR A 224 -2.82 -10.48 1.47
C TYR A 224 -4.27 -10.95 1.41
N PRO A 225 -4.55 -12.26 1.64
CA PRO A 225 -5.91 -12.80 1.62
C PRO A 225 -6.84 -12.19 2.66
N SER A 226 -6.30 -11.75 3.81
CA SER A 226 -7.00 -10.94 4.80
C SER A 226 -6.00 -10.23 5.73
N ILE A 227 -6.49 -9.31 6.57
CA ILE A 227 -5.65 -8.67 7.60
C ILE A 227 -5.06 -9.70 8.59
N ARG A 228 -5.76 -10.81 8.82
CA ARG A 228 -5.27 -11.89 9.66
C ARG A 228 -4.13 -12.67 9.03
N HIS A 229 -4.12 -12.85 7.71
CA HIS A 229 -2.97 -13.42 6.99
C HIS A 229 -1.74 -12.52 7.08
N PHE A 230 -1.93 -11.20 7.00
CA PHE A 230 -0.84 -10.26 7.22
C PHE A 230 -0.28 -10.39 8.65
N CYS A 231 -1.14 -10.38 9.67
CA CYS A 231 -0.70 -10.52 11.07
C CYS A 231 -0.04 -11.89 11.34
N ASP A 232 -0.56 -12.97 10.74
CA ASP A 232 0.03 -14.30 10.82
C ASP A 232 1.42 -14.37 10.16
N MET A 233 1.66 -13.58 9.10
CA MET A 233 3.00 -13.42 8.54
C MET A 233 3.92 -12.69 9.52
N LEU A 234 3.49 -11.57 10.08
CA LEU A 234 4.32 -10.82 11.05
C LEU A 234 4.63 -11.63 12.31
N ALA A 235 3.76 -12.56 12.69
CA ALA A 235 3.99 -13.47 13.82
C ALA A 235 4.95 -14.62 13.50
N GLY A 236 5.26 -14.87 12.23
CA GLY A 236 6.12 -15.98 11.79
C GLY A 236 7.59 -15.73 12.04
N GLU A 237 8.27 -16.66 12.70
CA GLU A 237 9.73 -16.63 12.88
C GLU A 237 10.49 -16.62 11.54
N ASP A 238 9.95 -17.31 10.53
CA ASP A 238 10.51 -17.34 9.17
C ASP A 238 10.47 -15.97 8.49
N TYR A 239 9.44 -15.17 8.79
CA TYR A 239 9.34 -13.80 8.34
C TYR A 239 10.26 -12.86 9.13
N GLN A 240 10.26 -12.95 10.46
CA GLN A 240 11.09 -12.06 11.28
C GLN A 240 12.58 -12.24 10.98
N ALA A 241 13.04 -13.47 10.71
CA ALA A 241 14.43 -13.71 10.32
C ALA A 241 14.86 -12.95 9.05
N ILE A 242 14.01 -12.88 8.02
CA ILE A 242 14.33 -12.14 6.78
C ILE A 242 14.12 -10.63 6.94
N ASN A 243 13.18 -10.22 7.78
CA ASN A 243 12.92 -8.83 8.12
C ASN A 243 14.12 -8.22 8.85
N GLU A 244 14.58 -8.86 9.92
CA GLU A 244 15.75 -8.44 10.69
C GLU A 244 17.02 -8.43 9.83
N LYS A 245 17.22 -9.49 9.04
CA LYS A 245 18.46 -9.66 8.27
C LYS A 245 18.62 -8.70 7.10
N TYR A 246 17.53 -8.38 6.40
CA TYR A 246 17.61 -7.68 5.11
C TYR A 246 16.75 -6.41 5.04
N ARG A 247 15.67 -6.30 5.80
CA ARG A 247 14.72 -5.17 5.68
C ARG A 247 15.11 -4.01 6.58
N LEU A 248 15.34 -4.27 7.88
CA LEU A 248 15.51 -3.21 8.87
C LEU A 248 16.74 -2.34 8.58
N SER A 249 17.89 -2.96 8.30
CA SER A 249 19.12 -2.21 7.95
C SER A 249 19.07 -1.53 6.59
N ALA A 250 18.13 -1.92 5.72
CA ALA A 250 18.02 -1.37 4.38
C ALA A 250 17.26 -0.04 4.35
N LEU A 251 16.31 0.16 5.27
CA LEU A 251 15.37 1.26 5.25
C LEU A 251 15.81 2.39 6.16
N ARG A 252 16.00 3.56 5.58
CA ARG A 252 16.18 4.82 6.30
C ARG A 252 14.85 5.39 6.78
N ASP A 253 13.79 5.19 5.99
CA ASP A 253 12.43 5.53 6.39
C ASP A 253 11.41 4.66 5.66
N THR A 254 10.21 4.50 6.23
CA THR A 254 9.14 3.73 5.61
C THR A 254 7.76 4.18 6.09
N PHE A 255 6.80 4.17 5.17
CA PHE A 255 5.38 4.29 5.46
C PHE A 255 4.69 3.00 4.99
N LEU A 256 3.82 2.45 5.84
CA LEU A 256 3.02 1.29 5.49
C LEU A 256 1.55 1.55 5.82
N LEU A 257 0.71 1.53 4.79
CA LEU A 257 -0.72 1.76 4.89
C LEU A 257 -1.49 0.51 4.49
N CYS A 258 -2.31 -0.01 5.40
CA CYS A 258 -3.31 -1.02 5.11
C CYS A 258 -4.53 -0.37 4.45
N THR A 259 -5.01 -0.99 3.37
CA THR A 259 -6.15 -0.56 2.57
C THR A 259 -7.04 -1.75 2.17
N THR A 260 -8.26 -1.47 1.73
CA THR A 260 -9.17 -2.45 1.12
C THR A 260 -9.56 -1.97 -0.27
N GLU A 261 -9.46 -2.82 -1.28
CA GLU A 261 -9.81 -2.42 -2.65
C GLU A 261 -11.32 -2.31 -2.85
N PHE A 262 -11.76 -1.28 -3.59
CA PHE A 262 -13.18 -0.98 -3.78
C PHE A 262 -13.95 -2.05 -4.54
N ASP A 263 -13.27 -2.91 -5.30
CA ASP A 263 -13.89 -4.04 -6.00
C ASP A 263 -14.14 -5.26 -5.09
N VAL A 264 -13.63 -5.24 -3.86
CA VAL A 264 -13.92 -6.23 -2.82
C VAL A 264 -14.65 -5.66 -1.62
N GLU A 265 -14.84 -4.33 -1.54
CA GLU A 265 -15.74 -3.70 -0.58
C GLU A 265 -17.20 -4.05 -0.92
N GLY A 266 -17.95 -4.58 0.04
CA GLY A 266 -19.39 -4.82 -0.12
C GLY A 266 -19.80 -6.13 -0.81
N LEU A 267 -18.86 -6.99 -1.23
CA LEU A 267 -19.19 -8.33 -1.78
C LEU A 267 -19.93 -9.23 -0.78
N GLU A 268 -19.89 -8.94 0.52
CA GLU A 268 -20.64 -9.66 1.55
C GLU A 268 -22.15 -9.31 1.59
N ASN A 269 -22.56 -8.12 1.11
CA ASN A 269 -23.97 -7.71 1.10
C ASN A 269 -24.75 -8.22 -0.13
N SER A 270 -24.08 -8.81 -1.12
CA SER A 270 -24.71 -9.33 -2.34
C SER A 270 -25.05 -10.82 -2.28
N LYS A 271 -24.90 -11.46 -1.11
CA LYS A 271 -25.22 -12.88 -0.86
C LYS A 271 -26.24 -13.06 0.26
N LEU A 272 -27.24 -12.18 0.33
CA LEU A 272 -28.45 -12.34 1.13
C LEU A 272 -29.68 -12.19 0.24
#